data_AF-A0A7G3BNB0-F1
#
_entry.id   AF-A0A7G3BNB0-F1
#
_cell.length_a   1.000
_cell.length_b   1.000
_cell.length_c   1.000
_cell.angle_alpha   90.00
_cell.angle_beta   90.00
_cell.angle_gamma   90.00
#
_symmetry.space_group_name_H-M   'P 1'
#
loop_
_entity.id
_entity.type
_entity.pdbx_description
1 polymer ?
#
loop_
_entity_poly.entity_id
_entity_poly.type
_entity_poly.pdbx_seq_one_letter_code
_entity_poly.pdbx_strand_id
1 'polypeptide(L)' 'MVKLYIIGISILLVAIIANAVAIKIGLKSWYVFIQLLSDIGLSAFRELNLWDYFWMFLGYPLTLGLGYLLGAKLYAIFF' A
#
# COMPACT_ATOMS: atom_id res chain seq x y z
N MET A 1 3.79 -13.42 -19.77
CA MET A 1 2.50 -12.96 -19.20
C MET A 1 2.20 -13.57 -17.83
N VAL A 2 2.28 -14.90 -17.63
CA VAL A 2 2.03 -15.57 -16.32
C VAL A 2 2.81 -14.94 -15.17
N LYS A 3 4.09 -14.61 -15.37
CA LYS A 3 4.94 -13.90 -14.40
C LYS A 3 4.28 -12.63 -13.84
N LEU A 4 3.69 -11.80 -14.70
CA LEU A 4 3.06 -10.55 -14.30
C LEU A 4 1.79 -10.79 -13.48
N TYR A 5 1.02 -11.83 -13.80
CA TYR A 5 -0.15 -12.20 -13.01
C TYR A 5 0.23 -12.67 -11.60
N ILE A 6 1.25 -13.52 -11.46
CA ILE A 6 1.72 -13.98 -10.15
C ILE A 6 2.25 -12.81 -9.32
N ILE A 7 3.05 -11.93 -9.94
CA ILE A 7 3.55 -10.71 -9.28
C ILE A 7 2.38 -9.80 -8.87
N GLY A 8 1.41 -9.57 -9.76
CA GLY A 8 0.23 -8.74 -9.48
C GLY A 8 -0.60 -9.27 -8.31
N ILE A 9 -0.88 -10.59 -8.28
CA ILE A 9 -1.59 -11.24 -7.18
C ILE A 9 -0.81 -11.10 -5.88
N SER A 10 0.52 -11.29 -5.91
CA SER A 10 1.37 -11.13 -4.73
C SER A 10 1.33 -9.71 -4.18
N ILE A 11 1.44 -8.69 -5.05
CA ILE A 11 1.30 -7.28 -4.66
C ILE A 11 -0.08 -7.01 -4.07
N LEU A 12 -1.15 -7.53 -4.68
CA LEU A 12 -2.52 -7.38 -4.19
C LEU A 12 -2.68 -7.94 -2.77
N LEU A 13 -2.20 -9.16 -2.53
CA LEU A 13 -2.28 -9.79 -1.20
C LEU A 13 -1.53 -8.98 -0.16
N VAL A 14 -0.31 -8.51 -0.49
CA VAL A 14 0.47 -7.66 0.39
C VAL A 14 -0.22 -6.32 0.62
N ALA A 15 -0.85 -5.71 -0.39
CA ALA A 15 -1.61 -4.47 -0.25
C ALA A 15 -2.80 -4.62 0.72
N ILE A 16 -3.53 -5.73 0.65
CA ILE A 16 -4.65 -6.02 1.55
C ILE A 16 -4.15 -6.14 2.99
N ILE A 17 -3.08 -6.90 3.21
CA ILE A 17 -2.48 -7.07 4.54
C ILE A 17 -1.96 -5.73 5.07
N ALA A 18 -1.23 -4.97 4.24
CA ALA A 18 -0.66 -3.68 4.61
C ALA A 18 -1.74 -2.68 5.03
N ASN A 19 -2.86 -2.61 4.28
CA ASN A 19 -3.99 -1.74 4.65
C ASN A 19 -4.65 -2.19 5.95
N ALA A 20 -4.84 -3.50 6.15
CA ALA A 20 -5.39 -4.03 7.40
C ALA A 20 -4.50 -3.73 8.61
N VAL A 21 -3.18 -3.84 8.44
CA VAL A 21 -2.19 -3.49 9.46
C VAL A 21 -2.24 -1.98 9.73
N ALA A 22 -2.18 -1.13 8.69
CA ALA A 22 -2.24 0.33 8.82
C ALA A 22 -3.44 0.79 9.67
N ILE A 23 -4.63 0.23 9.42
CA ILE A 23 -5.84 0.51 10.20
C ILE A 23 -5.64 0.16 11.68
N LYS A 24 -5.05 -1.00 12.00
CA LYS A 24 -4.80 -1.43 13.38
C LYS A 24 -3.81 -0.54 14.14
N ILE A 25 -2.82 0.01 13.46
CA ILE A 25 -1.84 0.95 14.04
C ILE A 25 -2.32 2.41 13.99
N GLY A 26 -3.52 2.67 13.46
CA GLY A 26 -4.11 4.01 13.39
C GLY A 26 -3.51 4.90 12.30
N LEU A 27 -2.82 4.32 11.31
CA LEU A 27 -2.29 5.05 10.16
C LEU A 27 -3.35 5.20 9.07
N LYS A 28 -3.41 6.39 8.48
CA LYS A 28 -4.34 6.67 7.37
C LYS A 28 -3.81 6.06 6.08
N SER A 29 -4.71 5.42 5.33
CA SER A 29 -4.40 4.87 4.01
C SER A 29 -4.62 5.91 2.91
N TRP A 30 -4.15 5.61 1.70
CA TRP A 30 -4.44 6.41 0.51
C TRP A 30 -5.94 6.59 0.27
N TYR A 31 -6.76 5.59 0.60
CA TYR A 31 -8.21 5.69 0.46
C TYR A 31 -8.79 6.76 1.39
N VAL A 32 -8.37 6.77 2.65
CA VAL A 32 -8.82 7.77 3.64
C VAL A 32 -8.35 9.17 3.24
N PHE A 33 -7.11 9.30 2.77
CA PHE A 33 -6.60 10.59 2.32
C PHE A 33 -7.34 11.12 1.09
N ILE A 34 -7.59 10.28 0.08
CA ILE A 34 -8.34 10.70 -1.13
C ILE A 34 -9.77 11.09 -0.75
N GLN A 35 -10.40 10.36 0.17
CA GLN A 35 -11.71 10.73 0.69
C GLN A 35 -11.68 12.10 1.37
N LEU A 36 -10.74 12.34 2.30
CA LEU A 36 -10.57 13.65 2.93
C LEU A 36 -10.31 14.76 1.92
N LEU A 37 -9.47 14.50 0.91
CA LEU A 37 -9.19 15.47 -0.15
C LEU A 37 -10.44 15.80 -0.97
N SER A 38 -11.32 14.81 -1.19
CA SER A 38 -12.61 15.02 -1.86
C SER A 38 -13.58 15.82 -1.01
N ASP A 39 -13.60 15.60 0.31
CA ASP A 39 -14.60 16.19 1.20
C ASP A 39 -14.24 17.61 1.64
N ILE A 40 -12.97 17.87 1.98
CA ILE A 40 -12.51 19.15 2.57
C ILE A 40 -11.38 19.81 1.79
N GLY A 41 -11.04 19.29 0.60
CA GLY A 41 -10.02 19.86 -0.28
C GLY A 41 -8.63 19.88 0.38
N LEU A 42 -7.88 20.95 0.14
CA LEU A 42 -6.50 21.10 0.65
C LEU A 42 -6.40 21.12 2.19
N SER A 43 -7.51 21.34 2.91
CA SER A 43 -7.54 21.19 4.37
C SER A 43 -7.25 19.77 4.83
N ALA A 44 -7.44 18.76 3.96
CA ALA A 44 -7.11 17.36 4.23
C ALA A 44 -5.64 17.15 4.64
N PHE A 45 -4.72 17.98 4.14
CA PHE A 45 -3.30 17.89 4.48
C PHE A 45 -3.02 18.25 5.96
N ARG A 46 -3.88 19.06 6.59
CA ARG A 46 -3.79 19.38 8.03
C ARG A 46 -4.32 18.27 8.93
N GLU A 47 -5.15 17.39 8.39
CA GLU A 47 -5.74 16.24 9.11
C GLU A 47 -4.81 15.01 9.12
N LEU A 48 -3.66 15.09 8.46
CA LEU A 48 -2.65 14.03 8.42
C LEU A 48 -1.49 14.33 9.37
N ASN A 49 -1.07 13.32 10.12
CA ASN A 49 0.13 13.39 10.94
C ASN A 49 1.38 13.06 10.10
N LEU A 50 2.56 13.44 10.61
CA LEU A 50 3.85 13.14 9.94
C LEU A 50 4.00 11.64 9.64
N TRP A 51 3.51 10.77 10.52
CA TRP A 51 3.54 9.32 10.33
C TRP A 51 2.64 8.84 9.20
N ASP A 52 1.50 9.49 8.96
CA ASP A 52 0.61 9.17 7.84
C ASP A 52 1.30 9.47 6.51
N TYR A 53 2.00 10.62 6.42
CA TYR A 53 2.82 10.94 5.26
C TYR A 53 3.95 9.93 5.05
N PHE A 54 4.70 9.61 6.11
CA PHE A 54 5.79 8.64 6.01
C PHE A 54 5.28 7.27 5.56
N TRP A 55 4.14 6.83 6.10
CA TRP A 55 3.49 5.60 5.69
C TRP A 55 3.04 5.65 4.23
N MET A 56 2.30 6.68 3.81
CA MET A 56 1.72 6.74 2.46
C MET A 56 2.77 6.87 1.36
N PHE A 57 3.83 7.66 1.58
CA PHE A 57 4.83 7.96 0.56
C PHE A 57 6.07 7.07 0.60
N LEU A 58 6.42 6.48 1.75
CA LEU A 58 7.57 5.59 1.88
C LEU A 58 7.16 4.18 2.32
N GLY A 59 6.46 4.06 3.45
CA GLY A 59 6.11 2.76 4.03
C GLY A 59 5.30 1.87 3.09
N TYR A 60 4.27 2.43 2.46
CA TYR A 60 3.33 1.70 1.61
C TYR A 60 3.98 1.28 0.28
N PRO A 61 4.66 2.16 -0.50
CA PRO A 61 5.41 1.73 -1.69
C PRO A 61 6.48 0.68 -1.40
N LEU A 62 7.22 0.81 -0.30
CA LEU A 62 8.21 -0.20 0.11
C LEU A 62 7.55 -1.55 0.42
N THR A 63 6.41 -1.52 1.12
CA THR A 63 5.63 -2.73 1.43
C THR A 63 5.11 -3.39 0.16
N LEU A 64 4.59 -2.63 -0.81
CA LEU A 64 4.20 -3.17 -2.13
C LEU A 64 5.41 -3.72 -2.90
N GLY A 65 6.58 -3.09 -2.77
CA GLY A 65 7.85 -3.61 -3.29
C GLY A 65 8.19 -5.00 -2.75
N LEU A 66 7.89 -5.29 -1.47
CA LEU A 66 8.01 -6.65 -0.93
C LEU A 66 7.05 -7.61 -1.64
N GLY A 67 5.82 -7.18 -1.92
CA GLY A 67 4.87 -7.96 -2.73
C GLY A 67 5.40 -8.29 -4.12
N TYR A 68 6.08 -7.34 -4.77
CA TYR A 68 6.77 -7.59 -6.04
C TYR A 68 7.89 -8.63 -5.88
N LEU A 69 8.79 -8.44 -4.91
CA LEU A 69 9.92 -9.34 -4.68
C LEU A 69 9.45 -10.77 -4.35
N LEU A 70 8.41 -10.89 -3.52
CA LEU A 70 7.78 -12.17 -3.21
C LEU A 70 7.20 -12.83 -4.45
N GLY A 71 6.43 -12.08 -5.26
CA GLY A 71 5.83 -12.61 -6.48
C GLY A 71 6.87 -13.01 -7.52
N ALA A 72 7.95 -12.25 -7.65
CA ALA A 72 9.06 -12.56 -8.54
C ALA A 72 9.80 -13.83 -8.10
N LYS A 73 10.03 -14.00 -6.79
CA LYS A 73 10.61 -15.23 -6.22
C LYS A 73 9.68 -16.43 -6.39
N LEU A 74 8.39 -16.28 -6.13
CA LEU A 74 7.39 -17.34 -6.32
C LEU A 74 7.40 -17.80 -7.78
N TYR A 75 7.37 -16.88 -8.74
CA TYR A 75 7.46 -17.24 -10.16
C TYR A 75 8.72 -18.07 -10.46
N ALA A 76 9.88 -17.64 -9.99
CA ALA A 76 11.15 -18.34 -10.22
C ALA A 76 11.27 -19.71 -9.54
N ILE A 77 10.45 -19.99 -8.53
CA ILE A 77 10.41 -21.31 -7.86
C ILE A 77 9.55 -22.29 -8.65
N PHE A 78 8.46 -21.82 -9.26
CA PHE A 78 7.47 -22.67 -9.92
C PHE A 78 7.65 -22.78 -11.44
N PHE A 79 8.41 -21.87 -12.07
CA PHE A 79 8.61 -21.78 -13.52
C PHE A 79 10.05 -21.40 -13.85
#